data_AF-A0A6J5ZU92-F1
#
_entry.id   AF-A0A6J5ZU92-F1
#
_cell.length_a   1.000
_cell.length_b   1.000
_cell.length_c   1.000
_cell.angle_alpha   90.00
_cell.angle_beta   90.00
_cell.angle_gamma   90.00
#
_symmetry.space_group_name_H-M   'P 1'
#
loop_
_entity.id
_entity.type
_entity.pdbx_description
1 polymer ?
#
loop_
_entity_poly.entity_id
_entity_poly.type
_entity_poly.pdbx_seq_one_letter_code
_entity_poly.pdbx_strand_id
1 'polypeptide(L)' 'MCPAGVYEIPEDAPEEWLVDVIVNYTNCVQCGAITAKGGRLTAPEGGDGPLYQLT' A
#
# COMPACT_ATOMS: atom_id res chain seq x y z
N MET A 1 -5.84 -7.64 -0.46
CA MET A 1 -4.70 -7.38 -1.34
C MET A 1 -4.71 -5.90 -1.62
N CYS A 2 -3.54 -5.26 -1.65
CA CYS A 2 -3.45 -3.85 -2.02
C CYS A 2 -3.60 -3.72 -3.54
N PRO A 3 -4.55 -2.90 -4.05
CA PRO A 3 -4.78 -2.79 -5.50
C PRO A 3 -3.73 -1.94 -6.22
N ALA A 4 -2.85 -1.24 -5.50
CA ALA A 4 -1.93 -0.25 -6.06
C ALA A 4 -0.45 -0.59 -5.83
N GLY A 5 -0.12 -1.84 -5.51
CA GLY A 5 1.28 -2.26 -5.36
C GLY A 5 2.04 -1.53 -4.25
N VAL A 6 1.36 -1.08 -3.18
CA VAL A 6 2.03 -0.36 -2.06
C VAL A 6 2.98 -1.27 -1.29
N TYR A 7 2.77 -2.58 -1.31
CA TYR A 7 3.56 -3.55 -0.56
C TYR A 7 4.24 -4.50 -1.54
N GLU A 8 5.57 -4.51 -1.54
CA GLU A 8 6.39 -5.33 -2.43
C GLU A 8 7.34 -6.19 -1.61
N ILE A 9 7.49 -7.46 -2.02
CA ILE A 9 8.46 -8.38 -1.46
C ILE A 9 9.70 -8.31 -2.35
N PRO A 10 10.89 -8.00 -1.81
CA PRO A 10 12.09 -7.90 -2.63
C PRO A 10 12.51 -9.28 -3.15
N GLU A 11 13.16 -9.32 -4.31
CA GLU A 11 13.48 -10.56 -5.02
C GLU A 11 14.48 -11.45 -4.26
N ASP A 12 15.26 -10.88 -3.35
CA ASP A 12 16.22 -11.56 -2.48
C ASP A 12 15.64 -11.98 -1.11
N ALA A 13 14.34 -11.76 -0.88
CA ALA A 13 13.68 -12.22 0.33
C ALA A 13 13.67 -13.75 0.44
N PRO A 14 13.78 -14.31 1.66
CA PRO A 14 13.64 -15.75 1.85
C PRO A 14 12.23 -16.23 1.47
N GLU A 15 12.14 -17.38 0.81
CA GLU A 15 10.85 -17.97 0.36
C GLU A 15 9.95 -18.38 1.52
N GLU A 16 10.55 -18.66 2.68
CA GLU A 16 9.87 -19.06 3.89
C GLU A 16 10.28 -18.15 5.05
N TRP A 17 9.43 -18.06 6.07
CA TRP A 17 9.61 -17.25 7.29
C TRP A 17 9.29 -15.76 7.14
N LEU A 18 9.86 -14.93 8.01
CA LEU A 18 9.60 -13.50 8.05
C LEU A 18 10.37 -12.82 6.93
N VAL A 19 9.67 -11.96 6.20
CA VAL A 19 10.23 -11.13 5.11
C VAL A 19 10.09 -9.67 5.49
N ASP A 20 11.09 -8.88 5.12
CA ASP A 20 10.98 -7.43 5.13
C ASP A 20 10.23 -6.98 3.87
N VAL A 21 9.24 -6.12 4.07
CA VAL A 21 8.36 -5.64 3.00
C VAL A 21 8.70 -4.19 2.69
N ILE A 22 8.92 -3.90 1.40
CA ILE A 22 9.08 -2.53 0.93
C ILE A 22 7.71 -1.87 0.84
N VAL A 23 7.58 -0.69 1.44
CA VAL A 23 6.30 0.05 1.51
C VAL A 23 6.38 1.32 0.66
N ASN A 24 5.84 1.24 -0.55
CA ASN A 24 5.74 2.34 -1.52
C ASN A 24 4.45 3.15 -1.30
N TYR A 25 4.40 3.89 -0.19
CA TYR A 25 3.19 4.61 0.25
C TYR A 25 2.68 5.67 -0.75
N THR A 26 3.55 6.19 -1.61
CA THR A 26 3.18 7.15 -2.67
C THR A 26 2.21 6.56 -3.70
N ASN A 27 2.18 5.23 -3.85
CA ASN A 27 1.24 4.56 -4.74
C ASN A 27 -0.16 4.37 -4.11
N CYS A 28 -0.35 4.76 -2.84
CA CYS A 28 -1.58 4.50 -2.13
C CYS A 28 -2.76 5.27 -2.71
N VAL A 29 -3.76 4.55 -3.23
CA VAL A 29 -5.03 5.13 -3.72
C VAL A 29 -6.09 5.27 -2.63
N GLN A 30 -5.70 5.14 -1.35
CA GLN A 30 -6.56 5.31 -0.18
C GLN A 30 -7.85 4.45 -0.16
N CYS A 31 -7.82 3.27 -0.81
CA CYS A 31 -8.98 2.36 -0.89
C CYS A 31 -9.42 1.70 0.43
N GLY A 32 -8.64 1.82 1.51
CA GLY A 32 -8.96 1.21 2.81
C GLY A 32 -8.81 -0.31 2.91
N ALA A 33 -8.32 -1.00 1.87
CA ALA A 33 -8.23 -2.46 1.84
C ALA A 33 -7.36 -3.07 2.96
N ILE A 34 -6.31 -2.36 3.37
CA ILE A 34 -5.42 -2.72 4.47
C ILE A 34 -6.05 -2.49 5.84
N THR A 35 -6.82 -1.42 6.01
CA THR A 35 -7.62 -1.21 7.24
C THR A 35 -8.58 -2.37 7.46
N ALA A 36 -9.24 -2.84 6.41
CA ALA A 36 -10.12 -4.01 6.46
C ALA A 36 -9.38 -5.32 6.82
N LYS A 37 -8.06 -5.38 6.62
CA LYS A 37 -7.20 -6.51 6.99
C LYS A 37 -6.47 -6.32 8.32
N GLY A 38 -6.84 -5.30 9.10
CA GLY A 38 -6.25 -5.01 10.41
C GLY A 38 -4.99 -4.13 10.37
N GLY A 39 -4.60 -3.63 9.20
CA GLY A 39 -3.54 -2.62 9.07
C GLY A 39 -4.02 -1.25 9.56
N ARG A 40 -3.10 -0.42 10.05
CA ARG A 40 -3.42 0.96 10.41
C ARG A 40 -3.12 1.89 9.24
N LEU A 41 -4.17 2.46 8.64
CA LEU A 41 -4.06 3.51 7.64
C LEU A 41 -4.22 4.87 8.30
N THR A 42 -3.19 5.71 8.23
CA THR A 42 -3.27 7.12 8.60
C THR A 42 -3.48 7.95 7.33
N ALA A 43 -4.29 9.00 7.41
CA ALA A 43 -4.48 9.91 6.28
C ALA A 43 -3.17 10.66 5.96
N PRO A 44 -2.81 10.81 4.67
CA PRO A 44 -1.70 11.66 4.22
C PRO A 44 -2.08 13.15 4.30
N GLU A 45 -1.16 14.02 3.90
CA GLU A 45 -1.40 15.47 3.87
C GLU A 45 -2.56 15.83 2.92
N GLY A 46 -3.24 16.93 3.20
CA GLY A 46 -4.42 17.35 2.44
C GLY A 46 -4.08 17.64 0.98
N GLY A 47 -4.62 16.84 0.06
CA GLY A 47 -4.36 16.94 -1.38
C GLY A 47 -3.49 15.81 -1.93
N ASP A 48 -2.88 15.00 -1.07
CA ASP A 48 -2.19 13.77 -1.47
C ASP A 48 -3.19 12.64 -1.76
N GLY A 49 -2.87 11.83 -2.77
CA GLY A 49 -3.67 10.69 -3.19
C GLY A 49 -4.09 10.74 -4.66
N PRO A 50 -5.01 9.87 -5.08
CA PRO A 50 -5.41 9.75 -6.48
C PRO A 50 -6.25 10.95 -6.93
N LEU A 51 -5.84 11.57 -8.03
CA LEU A 51 -6.60 12.62 -8.73
C LEU A 51 -7.54 11.99 -9.75
N TYR A 52 -8.69 11.50 -9.29
CA TYR A 52 -9.68 10.88 -10.16
C TYR A 52 -10.34 11.89 -11.10
N GLN A 53 -10.43 11.54 -12.38
CA GLN A 53 -11.20 12.27 -13.39
C GLN A 53 -12.31 11.37 -13.93
N LEU A 54 -13.55 11.88 -13.96
CA LEU A 54 -14.64 11.20 -14.65
C LEU A 54 -14.37 11.25 -16.15
N THR A 55 -14.39 10.07 -16.79
CA THR A 55 -14.22 9.92 -18.25
C THR A 55 -15.57 9.88 -18.93
#